data_AF-A0A2T1D8C6-F1
#
_entry.id   AF-A0A2T1D8C6-F1
#
_cell.length_a   1.000
_cell.length_b   1.000
_cell.length_c   1.000
_cell.angle_alpha   90.00
_cell.angle_beta   90.00
_cell.angle_gamma   90.00
#
_symmetry.space_group_name_H-M   'P 1'
#
loop_
_entity.id
_entity.type
_entity.pdbx_description
1 polymer ?
#
loop_
_entity_poly.entity_id
_entity_poly.type
_entity_poly.pdbx_seq_one_letter_code
_entity_poly.pdbx_strand_id
1 'polypeptide(L)' 'MSSSIVTEIVQQVHDLPDPLQQQVLAFVLTLRQQHLEKDPDAWDILESLTGTIEAPADWSTEHDHYLYGTLKRPATES' A
#
# COMPACT_ATOMS: atom_id res chain seq x y z
N MET A 1 4.46 26.40 -10.71
CA MET A 1 3.34 26.98 -9.93
C MET A 1 3.44 26.65 -8.44
N SER A 2 3.75 25.42 -8.04
CA SER A 2 3.80 24.99 -6.62
C SER A 2 4.84 25.70 -5.74
N SER A 3 5.94 26.21 -6.31
CA SER A 3 7.01 26.86 -5.52
C SER A 3 6.59 28.16 -4.87
N SER A 4 5.66 28.94 -5.47
CA SER A 4 5.30 30.27 -4.96
C SER A 4 4.51 30.20 -3.65
N ILE A 5 3.61 29.22 -3.55
CA ILE A 5 2.77 29.00 -2.36
C ILE A 5 3.62 28.56 -1.16
N VAL A 6 4.61 27.70 -1.37
CA VAL A 6 5.49 27.24 -0.29
C VAL A 6 6.31 28.41 0.25
N THR A 7 6.85 29.25 -0.61
CA THR A 7 7.63 30.43 -0.20
C THR A 7 6.77 31.43 0.57
N GLU A 8 5.53 31.66 0.14
CA GLU A 8 4.60 32.57 0.82
C GLU A 8 4.22 32.08 2.23
N ILE A 9 3.92 30.79 2.37
CA ILE A 9 3.60 30.18 3.67
C ILE A 9 4.81 30.23 4.62
N VAL A 10 6.02 29.95 4.11
CA VAL A 10 7.24 30.03 4.93
C VAL A 10 7.49 31.45 5.41
N GLN A 11 7.25 32.45 4.56
CA GLN A 11 7.38 33.86 4.93
C GLN A 11 6.34 34.25 6.00
N GLN A 12 5.08 33.85 5.82
CA GLN A 12 4.03 34.13 6.80
C GLN A 12 4.31 33.50 8.16
N VAL A 13 4.87 32.28 8.21
CA VAL A 13 5.27 31.65 9.47
C VAL A 13 6.45 32.38 10.11
N HIS A 14 7.41 32.86 9.32
CA HIS A 14 8.55 33.62 9.82
C HIS A 14 8.14 34.95 10.48
N ASP A 15 7.05 35.57 10.01
CA ASP A 15 6.55 36.84 10.56
C ASP A 15 5.78 36.66 11.89
N LEU A 16 5.52 35.42 12.34
CA LEU A 16 4.83 35.13 13.60
C LEU A 16 5.78 35.23 14.81
N PRO A 17 5.28 35.51 16.02
CA PRO A 17 6.03 35.36 17.26
C PRO A 17 6.57 33.94 17.46
N ASP A 18 7.80 33.81 17.98
CA ASP A 18 8.48 32.54 18.25
C ASP A 18 7.60 31.42 18.85
N PRO A 19 6.80 31.63 19.91
CA PRO A 19 5.97 30.55 20.46
C PRO A 19 4.96 30.00 19.46
N LEU A 20 4.41 30.84 18.57
CA LEU A 20 3.49 30.42 17.52
C LEU A 20 4.22 29.70 16.39
N GLN A 21 5.44 30.13 16.05
CA GLN A 21 6.26 29.41 15.08
C GLN A 21 6.52 27.97 15.52
N GLN A 22 6.89 27.78 16.81
CA GLN A 22 7.13 26.45 17.37
C GLN A 22 5.85 25.60 17.38
N GLN A 23 4.69 26.21 17.64
CA GLN A 23 3.41 25.51 17.61
C GLN A 23 3.05 25.04 16.19
N VAL A 24 3.26 25.86 15.17
CA VAL A 24 3.04 25.49 13.77
C VAL A 24 3.99 24.36 13.35
N LEU A 25 5.27 24.45 13.73
CA LEU A 25 6.25 23.39 13.45
C LEU A 25 5.82 22.06 14.07
N ALA A 26 5.45 22.06 15.35
CA ALA A 26 4.99 20.86 16.05
C ALA A 26 3.74 20.26 15.39
N PHE A 27 2.80 21.12 14.97
CA PHE A 27 1.59 20.70 14.26
C PHE A 27 1.92 20.05 12.91
N VAL A 28 2.78 20.67 12.09
CA VAL A 28 3.20 20.12 10.78
C VAL A 28 3.92 18.79 10.93
N LEU A 29 4.81 18.66 11.93
CA LEU A 29 5.48 17.40 12.22
C LEU A 29 4.49 16.31 12.65
N THR A 30 3.48 16.66 13.45
CA THR A 30 2.43 15.74 13.88
C THR A 30 1.60 15.26 12.69
N LEU A 31 1.18 16.16 11.80
CA LEU A 31 0.45 15.80 10.59
C LEU A 31 1.28 14.91 9.66
N ARG A 32 2.57 15.21 9.50
CA ARG A 32 3.48 14.37 8.70
C ARG A 32 3.55 12.95 9.26
N GLN A 33 3.72 12.83 10.58
CA GLN A 33 3.77 11.51 11.23
C GLN A 33 2.47 10.73 11.05
N GLN A 34 1.32 11.40 11.17
CA GLN A 34 0.01 10.78 10.94
C GLN A 34 -0.21 10.34 9.48
N HIS A 35 0.35 11.07 8.50
CA HIS A 35 0.25 10.72 7.09
C HIS A 35 1.18 9.57 6.70
N LEU A 36 2.38 9.48 7.29
CA LEU A 36 3.32 8.37 7.04
C LEU A 36 2.76 7.00 7.43
N GLU A 37 1.82 6.94 8.37
CA GLU A 37 1.18 5.68 8.78
C GLU A 37 -0.07 5.33 7.96
N LYS A 38 -0.47 6.17 7.00
CA LYS A 38 -1.80 6.08 6.38
C LYS A 38 -1.81 5.74 4.90
N ASP A 39 -0.66 5.74 4.24
CA ASP A 39 -0.57 5.24 2.87
C ASP A 39 -0.36 3.72 2.92
N PRO A 40 -1.36 2.92 2.51
CA PRO A 40 -1.22 1.48 2.45
C PRO A 40 -0.04 1.15 1.53
N ASP A 41 0.87 0.32 2.02
CA ASP A 41 2.00 -0.09 1.19
C ASP A 41 1.50 -1.01 0.06
N ALA A 42 2.41 -1.37 -0.85
CA ALA A 42 2.05 -2.26 -1.96
C ALA A 42 1.51 -3.61 -1.46
N TRP A 43 1.92 -4.08 -0.28
CA TRP A 43 1.46 -5.32 0.32
C TRP A 43 0.07 -5.19 0.92
N ASP A 44 -0.25 -4.09 1.59
CA ASP A 44 -1.60 -3.80 2.10
C ASP A 44 -2.64 -3.76 0.96
N ILE A 45 -2.25 -3.16 -0.17
CA ILE A 45 -3.10 -3.12 -1.37
C ILE A 45 -3.29 -4.54 -1.92
N LEU A 46 -2.22 -5.33 -2.04
CA LEU A 46 -2.31 -6.71 -2.52
C LEU A 46 -3.16 -7.57 -1.59
N GLU A 47 -3.00 -7.44 -0.27
CA GLU A 47 -3.79 -8.14 0.73
C GLU A 47 -5.29 -7.80 0.57
N SER A 48 -5.63 -6.52 0.40
CA SER A 48 -7.01 -6.07 0.17
C SER A 48 -7.65 -6.63 -1.11
N LEU A 49 -6.82 -6.97 -2.11
CA LEU A 49 -7.26 -7.55 -3.38
C LEU A 49 -7.25 -9.08 -3.32
N THR A 50 -6.43 -9.69 -2.46
CA THR A 50 -6.41 -11.15 -2.29
C THR A 50 -7.72 -11.63 -1.67
N GLY A 51 -8.26 -12.75 -2.17
CA GLY A 51 -9.53 -13.29 -1.70
C GLY A 51 -10.79 -12.55 -2.18
N THR A 52 -10.66 -11.45 -2.93
CA THR A 52 -11.81 -10.80 -3.60
C THR A 52 -12.26 -11.53 -4.86
N ILE A 53 -11.34 -12.26 -5.49
CA ILE A 53 -11.63 -13.13 -6.63
C ILE A 53 -11.76 -14.55 -6.08
N GLU A 54 -12.95 -15.15 -6.22
CA GLU A 54 -13.10 -16.59 -6.00
C GLU A 54 -12.09 -17.31 -6.88
N ALA A 55 -11.23 -18.11 -6.26
CA ALA A 55 -10.29 -18.93 -7.00
C ALA A 55 -11.07 -19.78 -8.00
N PRO A 56 -10.69 -19.80 -9.30
CA PRO A 56 -11.27 -20.72 -10.25
C PRO A 56 -11.20 -22.15 -9.70
N ALA A 57 -12.20 -22.97 -10.03
CA ALA A 57 -12.24 -24.38 -9.64
C ALA A 57 -10.85 -25.03 -9.79
N ASP A 58 -10.42 -25.73 -8.73
CA ASP A 58 -9.09 -26.33 -8.52
C ASP A 58 -8.15 -26.24 -9.72
N TRP A 59 -7.18 -25.32 -9.69
CA TRP A 59 -6.11 -25.26 -10.71
C TRP A 59 -5.39 -26.61 -10.84
N SER A 60 -5.32 -27.36 -9.73
CA SER A 60 -4.81 -28.73 -9.74
C SER A 60 -5.56 -29.68 -10.68
N THR A 61 -6.82 -29.41 -11.02
CA THR A 61 -7.64 -30.26 -11.92
C THR A 61 -7.10 -30.25 -13.35
N GLU A 62 -6.56 -29.12 -13.82
CA GLU A 62 -5.94 -28.98 -15.15
C GLU A 62 -4.50 -29.51 -15.20
N HIS A 63 -3.88 -29.75 -14.03
CA HIS A 63 -2.56 -30.37 -13.95
C HIS A 63 -2.69 -31.89 -13.77
N ASP A 64 -2.55 -32.64 -14.87
CA ASP A 64 -2.55 -34.11 -14.85
C ASP A 64 -1.26 -34.73 -14.27
N HIS A 65 -0.27 -33.90 -13.91
CA HIS A 65 1.03 -34.33 -13.40
C HIS A 65 1.39 -33.60 -12.11
N TYR A 66 1.82 -34.34 -11.09
CA TYR A 66 2.46 -33.77 -9.89
C TYR A 66 3.89 -33.31 -10.20
N LEU A 67 4.49 -32.54 -9.28
CA LEU A 67 5.86 -32.02 -9.36
C LEU A 67 6.94 -33.10 -9.66
N TYR A 68 6.64 -34.38 -9.42
CA TYR A 68 7.51 -35.52 -9.67
C TYR A 68 7.04 -36.44 -10.81
N GLY A 69 6.17 -35.94 -11.70
CA GLY A 69 5.74 -36.65 -12.92
C GLY A 69 4.81 -37.85 -12.69
N THR A 70 4.33 -38.07 -11.47
CA THR A 70 3.30 -39.07 -11.22
C THR A 70 1.97 -38.59 -11.81
N LEU A 71 1.33 -39.46 -12.59
CA LEU A 71 0.02 -39.18 -13.17
C LEU A 71 -1.00 -39.03 -12.04
N LYS A 72 -1.77 -37.95 -12.09
CA LYS A 72 -2.83 -37.67 -11.12
C LYS A 72 -4.05 -38.57 -11.32
N ARG A 73 -4.29 -39.04 -12.54
CA ARG A 73 -5.41 -39.91 -12.91
C ARG A 73 -4.91 -41.29 -13.28
N PRO A 74 -5.50 -42.39 -12.77
CA PRO A 74 -5.18 -43.73 -13.26
C PRO A 74 -5.52 -43.80 -14.75
N ALA A 75 -4.68 -44.47 -15.54
CA ALA A 75 -5.01 -44.76 -16.93
C ALA A 75 -6.33 -45.53 -16.94
N THR A 76 -7.36 -44.98 -17.60
CA THR A 76 -8.60 -45.71 -17.86
C THR A 76 -8.28 -46.91 -18.73
N GLU A 77 -8.12 -48.06 -18.07
CA GLU A 77 -8.01 -49.37 -18.69
C GLU A 77 -9.32 -49.63 -19.45
N SER A 78 -9.22 -49.76 -20.78
CA SER A 78 -10.34 -49.99 -21.71
C SER A 78 -10.53 -51.48 -21.98
#